data_AF-A0A7X7ZRB6-F1
#
_entry.id   AF-A0A7X7ZRB6-F1
#
_cell.length_a   1.000
_cell.length_b   1.000
_cell.length_c   1.000
_cell.angle_alpha   90.00
_cell.angle_beta   90.00
_cell.angle_gamma   90.00
#
_symmetry.space_group_name_H-M   'P 1'
#
loop_
_entity.id
_entity.type
_entity.pdbx_description
1 polymer ?
#
loop_
_entity_poly.entity_id
_entity_poly.type
_entity_poly.pdbx_seq_one_letter_code
_entity_poly.pdbx_strand_id
1 'polypeptide(L)'
;GVDVGKSSDGSAYSTSVARVGSDGAFHILTSALVEVAKYAGNLVELGKNSASSVIRMCGGNVSVSAIPDGKGRYMGVLSGNYGAMMRGTTGTASIYVDGFQDRISMVSGYLLVDDGTDALTQVSMRRFLTAIQPVVLYNGGAALSYNTAPGAGTTGTVTLSEDASHFTQIRIDYQYGDAHDTLYGSTFLQSPNGRECGLYIEYPDYNDHAALWVKTRLVKVSGTSITNVRGGAYAIYTGAGMDPYFDGTIEIAITKVVGWR
;
A
#
# COMPACT_ATOMS: atom_id res chain seq x y z
N GLY A 1 -60.79 -1.16 -2.78
CA GLY A 1 -59.84 -2.18 -2.33
C GLY A 1 -60.56 -3.21 -1.51
N VAL A 2 -60.23 -4.49 -1.68
CA VAL A 2 -60.67 -5.55 -0.76
C VAL A 2 -59.69 -5.56 0.42
N ASP A 3 -60.20 -5.42 1.64
CA ASP A 3 -59.39 -5.50 2.85
C ASP A 3 -59.48 -6.94 3.39
N VAL A 4 -58.36 -7.62 3.53
CA VAL A 4 -58.27 -8.99 4.07
C VAL A 4 -57.65 -8.93 5.46
N GLY A 5 -58.28 -9.57 6.45
CA GLY A 5 -57.81 -9.59 7.85
C GLY A 5 -58.57 -8.69 8.82
N LYS A 6 -59.76 -8.22 8.45
CA LYS A 6 -60.70 -7.52 9.32
C LYS A 6 -61.44 -8.51 10.22
N SER A 7 -61.69 -8.15 11.49
CA SER A 7 -62.51 -8.93 12.42
C SER A 7 -63.93 -9.11 11.87
N SER A 8 -64.63 -10.15 12.33
CA SER A 8 -65.98 -10.49 11.85
C SER A 8 -67.02 -9.39 12.08
N ASP A 9 -66.78 -8.50 13.04
CA ASP A 9 -67.60 -7.33 13.36
C ASP A 9 -67.14 -6.04 12.64
N GLY A 10 -66.07 -6.12 11.84
CA GLY A 10 -65.53 -4.97 11.12
C GLY A 10 -64.83 -3.93 11.99
N SER A 11 -64.70 -4.16 13.31
CA SER A 11 -64.24 -3.14 14.27
C SER A 11 -62.72 -3.04 14.35
N ALA A 12 -61.98 -4.11 14.03
CA ALA A 12 -60.54 -4.18 14.17
C ALA A 12 -59.88 -4.91 12.99
N TYR A 13 -58.62 -4.60 12.76
CA TYR A 13 -57.75 -5.37 11.90
C TYR A 13 -56.87 -6.28 12.75
N SER A 14 -56.50 -7.44 12.21
CA SER A 14 -55.44 -8.25 12.82
C SER A 14 -54.10 -7.47 12.83
N THR A 15 -53.04 -8.06 13.40
CA THR A 15 -51.71 -7.44 13.53
C THR A 15 -51.14 -6.87 12.22
N SER A 16 -51.62 -7.35 11.06
CA SER A 16 -51.33 -6.78 9.74
C SER A 16 -52.55 -6.81 8.82
N VAL A 17 -52.62 -5.88 7.87
CA VAL A 17 -53.69 -5.77 6.87
C VAL A 17 -53.11 -5.95 5.48
N ALA A 18 -53.76 -6.78 4.67
CA ALA A 18 -53.51 -6.86 3.24
C ALA A 18 -54.62 -6.11 2.49
N ARG A 19 -54.22 -5.24 1.56
CA ARG A 19 -55.14 -4.41 0.79
C ARG A 19 -54.71 -4.31 -0.67
N VAL A 20 -55.69 -4.39 -1.58
CA VAL A 20 -55.49 -3.95 -2.97
C VAL A 20 -55.82 -2.46 -3.08
N GLY A 21 -54.81 -1.65 -3.40
CA GLY A 21 -54.91 -0.21 -3.56
C GLY A 21 -55.75 0.17 -4.79
N SER A 22 -56.19 1.43 -4.83
CA SER A 22 -56.86 1.99 -6.03
C SER A 22 -55.92 2.12 -7.23
N ASP A 23 -54.61 2.09 -6.98
CA ASP A 23 -53.54 2.03 -7.99
C ASP A 23 -53.27 0.60 -8.49
N GLY A 24 -54.03 -0.40 -8.02
CA GLY A 24 -53.87 -1.80 -8.37
C GLY A 24 -52.69 -2.50 -7.68
N ALA A 25 -51.97 -1.83 -6.79
CA ALA A 25 -50.88 -2.44 -6.04
C ALA A 25 -51.41 -3.27 -4.86
N PHE A 26 -50.66 -4.29 -4.47
CA PHE A 26 -50.90 -5.05 -3.25
C PHE A 26 -50.07 -4.48 -2.10
N HIS A 27 -50.73 -4.06 -1.04
CA HIS A 27 -50.13 -3.41 0.13
C HIS A 27 -50.19 -4.32 1.34
N ILE A 28 -49.10 -4.36 2.10
CA ILE A 28 -49.06 -4.93 3.44
C ILE A 28 -48.87 -3.76 4.41
N LEU A 29 -49.81 -3.65 5.35
CA LEU A 29 -49.90 -2.57 6.31
C LEU A 29 -49.84 -3.14 7.73
N THR A 30 -49.37 -2.34 8.70
CA THR A 30 -49.56 -2.62 10.13
C THR A 30 -51.03 -2.48 10.53
N SER A 31 -51.39 -2.89 11.74
CA SER A 31 -52.71 -2.63 12.32
C SER A 31 -53.06 -1.13 12.42
N ALA A 32 -52.06 -0.25 12.45
CA ALA A 32 -52.21 1.20 12.40
C ALA A 32 -52.25 1.76 10.97
N LEU A 33 -52.39 0.90 9.96
CA LEU A 33 -52.44 1.25 8.53
C LEU A 33 -51.16 1.92 8.00
N VAL A 34 -50.01 1.66 8.63
CA VAL A 34 -48.70 2.08 8.12
C VAL A 34 -48.18 1.05 7.13
N GLU A 35 -47.82 1.46 5.92
CA GLU A 35 -47.33 0.55 4.87
C GLU A 35 -45.93 0.04 5.20
N VAL A 36 -45.77 -1.29 5.20
CA VAL A 36 -44.49 -1.98 5.44
C VAL A 36 -43.97 -2.66 4.18
N ALA A 37 -44.84 -2.99 3.23
CA ALA A 37 -44.47 -3.50 1.92
C ALA A 37 -45.51 -3.15 0.85
N LYS A 38 -45.04 -2.96 -0.39
CA LYS A 38 -45.85 -2.69 -1.57
C LYS A 38 -45.37 -3.52 -2.75
N TYR A 39 -46.32 -4.15 -3.45
CA TYR A 39 -46.08 -4.92 -4.66
C TYR A 39 -46.89 -4.29 -5.80
N ALA A 40 -46.20 -3.66 -6.73
CA ALA A 40 -46.75 -3.03 -7.93
C ALA A 40 -46.15 -3.67 -9.19
N GLY A 41 -46.70 -3.35 -10.36
CA GLY A 41 -46.33 -4.02 -11.62
C GLY A 41 -44.82 -3.99 -11.94
N ASN A 42 -44.11 -2.95 -11.52
CA ASN A 42 -42.67 -2.78 -11.75
C ASN A 42 -41.86 -2.50 -10.47
N LEU A 43 -42.47 -2.59 -9.28
CA LEU A 43 -41.82 -2.24 -8.01
C LEU A 43 -42.25 -3.19 -6.91
N VAL A 44 -41.27 -3.81 -6.25
CA VAL A 44 -41.46 -4.46 -4.96
C VAL A 44 -40.68 -3.65 -3.92
N GLU A 45 -41.41 -2.97 -3.04
CA GLU A 45 -40.85 -2.16 -1.97
C GLU A 45 -41.08 -2.90 -0.65
N LEU A 46 -40.00 -3.17 0.09
CA LEU A 46 -40.02 -3.92 1.35
C LEU A 46 -39.37 -3.10 2.45
N GLY A 47 -39.92 -3.15 3.67
CA GLY A 47 -39.41 -2.37 4.80
C GLY A 47 -39.76 -0.89 4.74
N LYS A 48 -40.82 -0.54 4.00
CA LYS A 48 -41.25 0.83 3.82
C LYS A 48 -41.53 1.48 5.19
N ASN A 49 -41.13 2.74 5.33
CA ASN A 49 -41.27 3.54 6.56
C ASN A 49 -40.50 3.01 7.78
N SER A 50 -39.54 2.10 7.61
CA SER A 50 -38.67 1.65 8.70
C SER A 50 -37.24 1.41 8.23
N ALA A 51 -36.36 2.35 8.59
CA ALA A 51 -34.92 2.29 8.32
C ALA A 51 -34.20 1.12 9.01
N SER A 52 -34.84 0.48 10.00
CA SER A 52 -34.35 -0.71 10.71
C SER A 52 -34.90 -2.02 10.14
N SER A 53 -35.65 -1.97 9.04
CA SER A 53 -36.18 -3.18 8.41
C SER A 53 -35.08 -4.10 7.92
N VAL A 54 -35.28 -5.40 8.16
CA VAL A 54 -34.40 -6.47 7.67
C VAL A 54 -35.24 -7.47 6.90
N ILE A 55 -34.93 -7.67 5.63
CA ILE A 55 -35.53 -8.71 4.80
C ILE A 55 -34.71 -9.98 5.01
N ARG A 56 -35.28 -11.00 5.65
CA ARG A 56 -34.63 -12.29 5.86
C ARG A 56 -35.00 -13.27 4.76
N MET A 57 -34.01 -13.87 4.14
CA MET A 57 -34.16 -14.92 3.13
C MET A 57 -33.64 -16.25 3.69
N CYS A 58 -34.26 -17.36 3.26
CA CYS A 58 -33.84 -18.72 3.62
C CYS A 58 -33.64 -18.93 5.15
N GLY A 59 -34.60 -18.50 5.96
CA GLY A 59 -34.52 -18.63 7.42
C GLY A 59 -33.53 -17.69 8.12
N GLY A 60 -33.08 -16.63 7.43
CA GLY A 60 -32.09 -15.68 7.96
C GLY A 60 -30.65 -16.01 7.57
N ASN A 61 -30.44 -17.02 6.71
CA ASN A 61 -29.12 -17.30 6.14
C ASN A 61 -28.61 -16.19 5.21
N VAL A 62 -29.53 -15.40 4.64
CA VAL A 62 -29.24 -14.16 3.92
C VAL A 62 -30.16 -13.06 4.44
N SER A 63 -29.64 -11.84 4.56
CA SER A 63 -30.42 -10.67 4.93
C SER A 63 -30.08 -9.46 4.08
N VAL A 64 -31.10 -8.65 3.78
CA VAL A 64 -30.98 -7.33 3.15
C VAL A 64 -31.43 -6.28 4.16
N SER A 65 -30.62 -5.25 4.37
CA SER A 65 -30.94 -4.13 5.26
C SER A 65 -30.34 -2.82 4.78
N ALA A 66 -30.80 -1.72 5.34
CA ALA A 66 -30.21 -0.39 5.17
C ALA A 66 -29.54 0.03 6.48
N ILE A 67 -28.33 0.57 6.40
CA ILE A 67 -27.62 1.15 7.56
C ILE A 67 -27.43 2.65 7.31
N PRO A 68 -27.89 3.53 8.22
CA PRO A 68 -27.66 4.96 8.09
C PRO A 68 -26.19 5.29 8.37
N ASP A 69 -25.61 6.21 7.60
CA ASP A 69 -24.21 6.64 7.75
C ASP A 69 -24.02 7.85 8.69
N GLY A 70 -25.08 8.24 9.41
CA GLY A 70 -25.11 9.43 10.27
C GLY A 70 -25.19 10.77 9.52
N LYS A 71 -25.10 10.79 8.17
CA LYS A 71 -25.22 11.98 7.31
C LYS A 71 -26.52 12.00 6.50
N GLY A 72 -27.49 11.17 6.88
CA GLY A 72 -28.76 11.02 6.16
C GLY A 72 -28.65 10.19 4.88
N ARG A 73 -27.52 9.51 4.64
CA ARG A 73 -27.38 8.54 3.55
C ARG A 73 -27.56 7.13 4.10
N TYR A 74 -27.96 6.22 3.22
CA TYR A 74 -28.16 4.81 3.57
C TYR A 74 -27.20 3.94 2.76
N MET A 75 -26.55 3.01 3.45
CA MET A 75 -25.78 1.95 2.83
C MET A 75 -26.65 0.69 2.75
N GLY A 76 -26.84 0.16 1.54
CA GLY A 76 -27.47 -1.15 1.35
C GLY A 76 -26.51 -2.26 1.78
N VAL A 77 -26.97 -3.17 2.63
CA VAL A 77 -26.19 -4.29 3.12
C VAL A 77 -26.86 -5.60 2.71
N LEU A 78 -26.10 -6.43 2.01
CA LEU A 78 -26.41 -7.85 1.81
C LEU A 78 -25.45 -8.65 2.70
N SER A 79 -25.98 -9.45 3.62
CA SER A 79 -25.19 -10.24 4.58
C SER A 79 -25.71 -11.66 4.72
N GLY A 80 -24.89 -12.59 5.19
CA GLY A 80 -25.28 -13.99 5.41
C GLY A 80 -24.21 -14.82 6.12
N ASN A 81 -24.58 -15.99 6.62
CA ASN A 81 -23.71 -16.86 7.43
C ASN A 81 -22.45 -17.36 6.69
N TYR A 82 -22.49 -17.37 5.35
CA TYR A 82 -21.38 -17.83 4.50
C TYR A 82 -20.87 -16.74 3.54
N GLY A 83 -21.06 -15.47 3.92
CA GLY A 83 -20.74 -14.31 3.07
C GLY A 83 -21.85 -14.05 2.03
N ALA A 84 -22.10 -12.78 1.76
CA ALA A 84 -22.98 -12.40 0.64
C ALA A 84 -22.19 -12.48 -0.66
N MET A 85 -22.54 -13.44 -1.53
CA MET A 85 -21.95 -13.53 -2.86
C MET A 85 -22.78 -12.71 -3.87
N MET A 86 -22.22 -11.61 -4.37
CA MET A 86 -22.77 -10.91 -5.54
C MET A 86 -22.10 -11.48 -6.80
N ARG A 87 -22.83 -12.27 -7.60
CA ARG A 87 -22.31 -12.92 -8.82
C ARG A 87 -23.13 -12.48 -10.04
N GLY A 88 -22.45 -12.18 -11.16
CA GLY A 88 -23.11 -11.98 -12.44
C GLY A 88 -23.78 -13.25 -12.95
N THR A 89 -24.85 -13.10 -13.72
CA THR A 89 -25.70 -14.19 -14.27
C THR A 89 -24.96 -15.19 -15.16
N THR A 90 -23.78 -14.84 -15.68
CA THR A 90 -22.98 -15.68 -16.59
C THR A 90 -21.79 -16.36 -15.92
N GLY A 91 -21.66 -16.28 -14.59
CA GLY A 91 -20.53 -16.88 -13.87
C GLY A 91 -19.23 -16.08 -13.92
N THR A 92 -19.14 -15.06 -14.79
CA THR A 92 -18.07 -14.05 -14.78
C THR A 92 -18.40 -13.02 -13.70
N ALA A 93 -17.63 -13.01 -12.61
CA ALA A 93 -17.87 -12.13 -11.47
C ALA A 93 -17.18 -10.78 -11.65
N SER A 94 -17.80 -9.84 -12.36
CA SER A 94 -17.44 -8.42 -12.25
C SER A 94 -18.46 -7.73 -11.35
N ILE A 95 -18.06 -7.38 -10.13
CA ILE A 95 -18.78 -6.39 -9.34
C ILE A 95 -18.42 -5.03 -9.93
N TYR A 96 -19.32 -4.42 -10.71
CA TYR A 96 -19.16 -3.03 -11.12
C TYR A 96 -19.53 -2.14 -9.92
N VAL A 97 -18.54 -1.82 -9.09
CA VAL A 97 -18.68 -0.80 -8.04
C VAL A 97 -18.24 0.52 -8.66
N ASP A 98 -19.20 1.30 -9.16
CA ASP A 98 -18.94 2.70 -9.51
C ASP A 98 -18.89 3.53 -8.21
N GLY A 99 -17.77 4.18 -7.92
CA GLY A 99 -17.64 5.10 -6.79
C GLY A 99 -16.86 4.61 -5.56
N PHE A 100 -15.71 3.96 -5.72
CA PHE A 100 -14.69 4.04 -4.67
C PHE A 100 -14.13 5.47 -4.65
N GLN A 101 -14.79 6.39 -3.94
CA GLN A 101 -14.30 7.77 -3.91
C GLN A 101 -13.00 7.91 -3.11
N ASP A 102 -12.71 7.01 -2.15
CA ASP A 102 -11.54 7.20 -1.26
C ASP A 102 -10.81 5.93 -0.78
N ARG A 103 -11.41 4.73 -0.76
CA ARG A 103 -10.77 3.56 -0.13
C ARG A 103 -11.29 2.20 -0.60
N ILE A 104 -10.38 1.31 -0.99
CA ILE A 104 -10.61 -0.14 -1.04
C ILE A 104 -9.94 -0.74 0.20
N SER A 105 -10.72 -1.23 1.16
CA SER A 105 -10.21 -1.85 2.38
C SER A 105 -10.26 -3.38 2.27
N MET A 106 -9.12 -4.00 2.01
CA MET A 106 -8.99 -5.45 1.88
C MET A 106 -8.55 -6.07 3.21
N VAL A 107 -9.50 -6.54 4.01
CA VAL A 107 -9.25 -7.04 5.37
C VAL A 107 -8.45 -8.36 5.38
N SER A 108 -8.47 -9.12 4.29
CA SER A 108 -7.78 -10.41 4.20
C SER A 108 -6.29 -10.31 3.77
N GLY A 109 -5.78 -9.14 3.36
CA GLY A 109 -4.36 -8.93 3.04
C GLY A 109 -3.89 -9.48 1.69
N TYR A 110 -4.80 -10.01 0.87
CA TYR A 110 -4.51 -10.55 -0.45
C TYR A 110 -5.44 -9.98 -1.52
N LEU A 111 -4.88 -9.70 -2.70
CA LEU A 111 -5.62 -9.44 -3.94
C LEU A 111 -5.56 -10.70 -4.78
N LEU A 112 -6.73 -11.17 -5.20
CA LEU A 112 -6.84 -12.19 -6.23
C LEU A 112 -6.69 -11.46 -7.56
N VAL A 113 -5.60 -11.76 -8.26
CA VAL A 113 -5.30 -11.19 -9.58
C VAL A 113 -5.44 -12.33 -10.58
N ASP A 114 -6.13 -12.04 -11.68
CA ASP A 114 -6.08 -12.90 -12.86
C ASP A 114 -4.73 -12.66 -13.53
N ASP A 115 -3.84 -13.65 -13.45
CA ASP A 115 -2.52 -13.62 -14.10
C ASP A 115 -2.53 -14.31 -15.47
N GLY A 116 -3.71 -14.60 -16.02
CA GLY A 116 -3.87 -15.32 -17.27
C GLY A 116 -3.69 -16.83 -17.16
N THR A 117 -3.48 -17.36 -15.94
CA THR A 117 -3.68 -18.78 -15.66
C THR A 117 -5.09 -18.96 -15.13
N ASP A 118 -5.82 -19.99 -15.56
CA ASP A 118 -7.20 -20.26 -15.12
C ASP A 118 -7.34 -20.59 -13.61
N ALA A 119 -6.31 -20.32 -12.81
CA ALA A 119 -6.27 -20.45 -11.36
C ALA A 119 -6.13 -19.06 -10.70
N LEU A 120 -6.88 -18.83 -9.62
CA LEU A 120 -6.80 -17.58 -8.86
C LEU A 120 -5.42 -17.42 -8.21
N THR A 121 -4.62 -16.49 -8.70
CA THR A 121 -3.33 -16.15 -8.08
C THR A 121 -3.54 -15.19 -6.91
N GLN A 122 -3.24 -15.69 -5.72
CA GLN A 122 -3.31 -14.92 -4.49
C GLN A 122 -2.01 -14.12 -4.28
N VAL A 123 -2.08 -12.79 -4.42
CA VAL A 123 -0.93 -11.92 -4.19
C VAL A 123 -1.09 -11.18 -2.87
N SER A 124 -0.16 -11.38 -1.94
CA SER A 124 -0.11 -10.61 -0.71
C SER A 124 0.23 -9.15 -1.02
N MET A 125 -0.49 -8.20 -0.43
CA MET A 125 -0.16 -6.76 -0.56
C MET A 125 1.24 -6.42 -0.05
N ARG A 126 1.81 -7.24 0.86
CA ARG A 126 3.21 -7.12 1.30
C ARG A 126 4.21 -7.39 0.17
N ARG A 127 3.88 -8.31 -0.74
CA ARG A 127 4.69 -8.57 -1.95
C ARG A 127 4.64 -7.38 -2.91
N PHE A 128 3.49 -6.73 -3.08
CA PHE A 128 3.39 -5.50 -3.88
C PHE A 128 4.24 -4.35 -3.34
N LEU A 129 4.19 -4.08 -2.02
CA LEU A 129 5.05 -3.05 -1.42
C LEU A 129 6.53 -3.31 -1.66
N THR A 130 6.96 -4.56 -1.49
CA THR A 130 8.37 -4.95 -1.63
C THR A 130 8.85 -5.14 -3.07
N ALA A 131 7.93 -5.27 -4.03
CA ALA A 131 8.27 -5.37 -5.46
C ALA A 131 8.38 -4.01 -6.14
N ILE A 132 7.64 -3.00 -5.66
CA ILE A 132 7.59 -1.67 -6.30
C ILE A 132 8.57 -0.69 -5.63
N GLN A 133 8.81 -0.83 -4.33
CA GLN A 133 9.63 0.13 -3.59
C GLN A 133 11.07 -0.36 -3.42
N PRO A 134 12.06 0.53 -3.59
CA PRO A 134 13.42 0.22 -3.21
C PRO A 134 13.54 -0.10 -1.72
N VAL A 135 14.42 -1.04 -1.39
CA VAL A 135 14.67 -1.50 -0.02
C VAL A 135 15.85 -0.72 0.56
N VAL A 136 15.69 -0.16 1.76
CA VAL A 136 16.82 0.44 2.50
C VAL A 136 17.58 -0.67 3.23
N LEU A 137 18.80 -0.94 2.77
CA LEU A 137 19.67 -2.02 3.25
C LEU A 137 20.56 -1.58 4.42
N TYR A 138 20.89 -0.30 4.45
CA TYR A 138 21.67 0.34 5.52
C TYR A 138 21.31 1.82 5.59
N ASN A 139 21.26 2.41 6.78
CA ASN A 139 20.90 3.82 6.97
C ASN A 139 21.76 4.53 8.04
N GLY A 140 23.06 4.22 8.09
CA GLY A 140 24.01 4.99 8.89
C GLY A 140 23.84 4.83 10.41
N GLY A 141 23.23 3.72 10.86
CA GLY A 141 22.85 3.50 12.27
C GLY A 141 21.43 3.97 12.61
N ALA A 142 20.72 4.64 11.69
CA ALA A 142 19.31 4.98 11.85
C ALA A 142 18.38 3.85 11.39
N ALA A 143 17.07 4.04 11.57
CA ALA A 143 16.05 3.08 11.16
C ALA A 143 16.06 2.84 9.64
N LEU A 144 15.83 1.58 9.22
CA LEU A 144 15.80 1.15 7.81
C LEU A 144 14.48 1.51 7.12
N SER A 145 14.19 2.80 7.07
CA SER A 145 13.00 3.32 6.40
C SER A 145 13.41 4.29 5.29
N TYR A 146 12.62 4.34 4.22
CA TYR A 146 12.91 5.20 3.07
C TYR A 146 12.95 6.69 3.48
N ASN A 147 12.00 7.13 4.31
CA ASN A 147 11.81 8.52 4.74
C ASN A 147 12.60 8.91 5.99
N THR A 148 13.43 8.01 6.54
CA THR A 148 14.30 8.35 7.68
C THR A 148 15.63 8.88 7.15
N ALA A 149 16.05 10.05 7.65
CA ALA A 149 17.37 10.60 7.39
C ALA A 149 18.47 9.61 7.84
N PRO A 150 19.54 9.42 7.05
CA PRO A 150 20.64 8.55 7.45
C PRO A 150 21.35 9.11 8.69
N GLY A 151 21.92 8.21 9.49
CA GLY A 151 22.86 8.61 10.54
C GLY A 151 24.26 8.93 10.00
N ALA A 152 25.25 9.04 10.89
CA ALA A 152 26.61 9.48 10.55
C ALA A 152 27.37 8.52 9.60
N GLY A 153 26.90 7.29 9.43
CA GLY A 153 27.56 6.31 8.57
C GLY A 153 28.80 5.68 9.19
N THR A 154 29.60 5.01 8.38
CA THR A 154 30.87 4.40 8.82
C THR A 154 31.93 4.32 7.72
N THR A 155 33.18 4.52 8.10
CA THR A 155 34.38 4.21 7.30
C THR A 155 34.76 2.73 7.39
N GLY A 156 34.19 1.99 8.35
CA GLY A 156 34.38 0.55 8.52
C GLY A 156 33.48 -0.30 7.61
N THR A 157 33.36 -1.58 7.96
CA THR A 157 32.46 -2.53 7.29
C THR A 157 31.00 -2.15 7.53
N VAL A 158 30.19 -2.19 6.48
CA VAL A 158 28.74 -2.04 6.55
C VAL A 158 28.07 -3.41 6.48
N THR A 159 27.17 -3.68 7.41
CA THR A 159 26.27 -4.85 7.37
C THR A 159 24.93 -4.45 6.76
N LEU A 160 24.52 -5.14 5.71
CA LEU A 160 23.25 -4.97 5.02
C LEU A 160 22.16 -5.83 5.68
N SER A 161 20.92 -5.36 5.67
CA SER A 161 19.77 -6.10 6.21
C SER A 161 19.33 -7.29 5.36
N GLU A 162 19.67 -7.30 4.07
CA GLU A 162 19.39 -8.38 3.12
C GLU A 162 20.62 -8.67 2.26
N ASP A 163 20.66 -9.85 1.66
CA ASP A 163 21.74 -10.26 0.77
C ASP A 163 21.71 -9.47 -0.54
N ALA A 164 22.87 -8.93 -0.95
CA ALA A 164 23.01 -8.13 -2.17
C ALA A 164 22.68 -8.92 -3.45
N SER A 165 22.69 -10.27 -3.42
CA SER A 165 22.31 -11.11 -4.56
C SER A 165 20.83 -11.00 -4.95
N HIS A 166 19.98 -10.47 -4.06
CA HIS A 166 18.56 -10.28 -4.33
C HIS A 166 18.25 -9.03 -5.16
N PHE A 167 19.26 -8.22 -5.48
CA PHE A 167 19.07 -6.91 -6.10
C PHE A 167 19.76 -6.86 -7.47
N THR A 168 19.07 -6.30 -8.46
CA THR A 168 19.64 -6.01 -9.78
C THR A 168 20.56 -4.80 -9.72
N GLN A 169 20.31 -3.88 -8.77
CA GLN A 169 21.10 -2.66 -8.57
C GLN A 169 21.06 -2.22 -7.11
N ILE A 170 22.15 -1.64 -6.62
CA ILE A 170 22.16 -0.84 -5.39
C ILE A 170 22.68 0.57 -5.65
N ARG A 171 22.27 1.51 -4.80
CA ARG A 171 22.86 2.84 -4.65
C ARG A 171 23.56 2.88 -3.31
N ILE A 172 24.80 3.34 -3.30
CA ILE A 172 25.58 3.59 -2.09
C ILE A 172 25.71 5.11 -1.98
N ASP A 173 25.05 5.68 -0.97
CA ASP A 173 25.19 7.08 -0.60
C ASP A 173 26.29 7.18 0.48
N TYR A 174 27.15 8.18 0.34
CA TYR A 174 28.33 8.33 1.18
C TYR A 174 28.69 9.80 1.38
N GLN A 175 29.53 10.06 2.38
CA GLN A 175 29.96 11.40 2.74
C GLN A 175 31.43 11.46 3.12
N TYR A 176 32.00 12.65 3.06
CA TYR A 176 33.32 12.98 3.60
C TYR A 176 33.18 14.29 4.38
N GLY A 177 33.63 14.30 5.63
CA GLY A 177 33.70 15.51 6.43
C GLY A 177 35.05 16.17 6.21
N ASP A 178 35.04 17.39 5.70
CA ASP A 178 36.21 18.26 5.66
C ASP A 178 36.13 19.30 6.79
N ALA A 179 37.21 20.04 7.03
CA ALA A 179 37.25 21.11 8.04
C ALA A 179 36.22 22.23 7.80
N HIS A 180 35.69 22.35 6.59
CA HIS A 180 34.80 23.44 6.16
C HIS A 180 33.34 23.01 5.94
N ASP A 181 33.08 21.79 5.46
CA ASP A 181 31.73 21.27 5.24
C ASP A 181 31.71 19.73 5.13
N THR A 182 30.51 19.14 5.13
CA THR A 182 30.29 17.73 4.77
C THR A 182 29.91 17.62 3.30
N LEU A 183 30.74 16.92 2.55
CA LEU A 183 30.53 16.64 1.13
C LEU A 183 29.81 15.30 0.97
N TYR A 184 28.91 15.23 0.00
CA TYR A 184 28.07 14.05 -0.26
C TYR A 184 28.30 13.53 -1.67
N GLY A 185 28.26 12.21 -1.81
CA GLY A 185 28.28 11.55 -3.11
C GLY A 185 27.39 10.31 -3.11
N SER A 186 27.13 9.81 -4.31
CA SER A 186 26.44 8.54 -4.48
C SER A 186 26.96 7.81 -5.70
N THR A 187 26.89 6.49 -5.68
CA THR A 187 27.24 5.65 -6.81
C THR A 187 26.21 4.54 -6.96
N PHE A 188 25.98 4.13 -8.22
CA PHE A 188 25.11 3.02 -8.55
C PHE A 188 25.94 1.81 -8.98
N LEU A 189 25.66 0.66 -8.38
CA LEU A 189 26.33 -0.60 -8.68
C LEU A 189 25.31 -1.60 -9.22
N GLN A 190 25.51 -2.01 -10.46
CA GLN A 190 24.72 -3.05 -11.14
C GLN A 190 25.19 -4.43 -10.71
N SER A 191 24.26 -5.37 -10.55
CA SER A 191 24.53 -6.77 -10.15
C SER A 191 25.54 -6.85 -9.00
N PRO A 192 25.22 -6.24 -7.84
CA PRO A 192 26.22 -5.79 -6.88
C PRO A 192 26.94 -6.92 -6.13
N ASN A 193 26.32 -8.09 -6.00
CA ASN A 193 26.92 -9.17 -5.23
C ASN A 193 28.24 -9.66 -5.84
N GLY A 194 29.30 -9.66 -5.03
CA GLY A 194 30.65 -10.04 -5.43
C GLY A 194 31.41 -8.96 -6.20
N ARG A 195 30.86 -7.74 -6.35
CA ARG A 195 31.46 -6.65 -7.14
C ARG A 195 32.17 -5.63 -6.28
N GLU A 196 33.19 -5.02 -6.86
CA GLU A 196 33.86 -3.85 -6.30
C GLU A 196 33.24 -2.56 -6.84
N CYS A 197 33.25 -1.52 -6.03
CA CYS A 197 32.68 -0.22 -6.36
C CYS A 197 33.55 0.89 -5.77
N GLY A 198 33.91 1.86 -6.61
CA GLY A 198 34.63 3.05 -6.19
C GLY A 198 33.68 4.13 -5.70
N LEU A 199 34.00 4.71 -4.55
CA LEU A 199 33.37 5.90 -4.00
C LEU A 199 34.35 7.06 -4.17
N TYR A 200 33.87 8.16 -4.73
CA TYR A 200 34.69 9.33 -5.07
C TYR A 200 34.01 10.60 -4.58
N ILE A 201 34.79 11.48 -3.95
CA ILE A 201 34.39 12.85 -3.64
C ILE A 201 35.48 13.77 -4.17
N GLU A 202 35.08 14.74 -4.98
CA GLU A 202 35.95 15.72 -5.60
C GLU A 202 35.54 17.10 -5.13
N TYR A 203 36.51 17.90 -4.68
CA TYR A 203 36.24 19.27 -4.21
C TYR A 203 37.47 20.16 -4.40
N PRO A 204 37.28 21.43 -4.78
CA PRO A 204 38.37 22.38 -4.83
C PRO A 204 38.88 22.67 -3.42
N ASP A 205 40.18 22.93 -3.28
CA ASP A 205 40.75 23.41 -2.03
C ASP A 205 40.09 24.72 -1.61
N TYR A 206 39.58 24.76 -0.38
CA TYR A 206 38.86 25.90 0.18
C TYR A 206 39.77 27.09 0.51
N ASN A 207 41.06 26.85 0.77
CA ASN A 207 41.93 27.87 1.36
C ASN A 207 42.73 28.66 0.31
N ASP A 208 43.16 28.01 -0.77
CA ASP A 208 44.03 28.66 -1.77
C ASP A 208 43.58 28.46 -3.23
N HIS A 209 42.49 27.71 -3.48
CA HIS A 209 41.99 27.32 -4.82
C HIS A 209 43.06 26.74 -5.77
N ALA A 210 44.22 26.36 -5.22
CA ALA A 210 45.38 25.93 -6.00
C ALA A 210 45.29 24.45 -6.39
N ALA A 211 44.37 23.69 -5.76
CA ALA A 211 44.23 22.26 -5.95
C ALA A 211 42.77 21.80 -6.07
N LEU A 212 42.56 20.70 -6.81
CA LEU A 212 41.37 19.87 -6.72
C LEU A 212 41.72 18.62 -5.91
N TRP A 213 41.04 18.43 -4.77
CA TRP A 213 41.17 17.25 -3.94
C TRP A 213 40.22 16.16 -4.42
N VAL A 214 40.74 14.95 -4.55
CA VAL A 214 39.97 13.76 -4.87
C VAL A 214 40.17 12.72 -3.77
N LYS A 215 39.11 12.44 -3.02
CA LYS A 215 39.06 11.39 -2.01
C LYS A 215 38.47 10.14 -2.63
N THR A 216 39.08 8.99 -2.36
CA THR A 216 38.70 7.71 -2.97
C THR A 216 38.57 6.62 -1.91
N ARG A 217 37.56 5.75 -2.08
CA ARG A 217 37.38 4.53 -1.30
C ARG A 217 36.86 3.44 -2.21
N LEU A 218 37.62 2.36 -2.36
CA LEU A 218 37.20 1.17 -3.08
C LEU A 218 36.60 0.18 -2.06
N VAL A 219 35.36 -0.23 -2.29
CA VAL A 219 34.65 -1.20 -1.46
C VAL A 219 34.24 -2.43 -2.25
N LYS A 220 34.07 -3.56 -1.59
CA LYS A 220 33.51 -4.79 -2.16
C LYS A 220 32.18 -5.10 -1.51
N VAL A 221 31.16 -5.33 -2.33
CA VAL A 221 29.85 -5.79 -1.90
C VAL A 221 29.79 -7.30 -2.05
N SER A 222 29.49 -8.03 -0.98
CA SER A 222 29.44 -9.49 -0.99
C SER A 222 28.49 -10.00 0.08
N GLY A 223 27.46 -10.73 -0.33
CA GLY A 223 26.38 -11.19 0.53
C GLY A 223 25.73 -10.02 1.26
N THR A 224 25.77 -10.05 2.58
CA THR A 224 25.24 -9.01 3.46
C THR A 224 26.29 -7.98 3.90
N SER A 225 27.45 -7.88 3.24
CA SER A 225 28.54 -7.01 3.68
C SER A 225 29.06 -6.08 2.57
N ILE A 226 29.39 -4.86 2.95
CA ILE A 226 30.25 -3.96 2.17
C ILE A 226 31.55 -3.74 2.96
N THR A 227 32.66 -4.24 2.42
CA THR A 227 33.98 -4.20 3.08
C THR A 227 34.95 -3.32 2.33
N ASN A 228 35.94 -2.80 3.05
CA ASN A 228 37.00 -2.00 2.46
C ASN A 228 37.97 -2.86 1.65
N VAL A 229 38.28 -2.41 0.44
CA VAL A 229 39.34 -2.99 -0.40
C VAL A 229 40.57 -2.09 -0.33
N ARG A 230 40.43 -0.80 -0.65
CA ARG A 230 41.49 0.22 -0.60
C ARG A 230 40.91 1.61 -0.32
N GLY A 231 41.70 2.48 0.27
CA GLY A 231 41.43 3.92 0.40
C GLY A 231 42.60 4.74 -0.14
N GLY A 232 42.37 6.03 -0.34
CA GLY A 232 43.44 6.97 -0.67
C GLY A 232 42.89 8.30 -1.20
N ALA A 233 43.81 9.23 -1.42
CA ALA A 233 43.50 10.54 -1.95
C ALA A 233 44.54 10.97 -2.98
N TYR A 234 44.21 11.96 -3.81
CA TYR A 234 45.19 12.68 -4.59
C TYR A 234 44.74 14.12 -4.79
N ALA A 235 45.70 15.02 -5.02
CA ALA A 235 45.45 16.41 -5.32
C ALA A 235 45.96 16.74 -6.72
N ILE A 236 45.17 17.49 -7.49
CA ILE A 236 45.57 18.03 -8.79
C ILE A 236 45.83 19.51 -8.63
N TYR A 237 47.08 19.94 -8.81
CA TYR A 237 47.49 21.32 -8.62
C TYR A 237 47.52 22.13 -9.92
N THR A 238 47.16 23.40 -9.83
CA THR A 238 47.23 24.42 -10.90
C THR A 238 48.67 24.83 -11.19
N GLY A 239 49.53 23.90 -11.58
CA GLY A 239 50.91 24.19 -12.03
C GLY A 239 51.99 23.22 -11.57
N ALA A 240 51.71 22.36 -10.58
CA ALA A 240 52.65 21.37 -10.05
C ALA A 240 52.34 19.91 -10.47
N GLY A 241 51.31 19.70 -11.30
CA GLY A 241 50.87 18.36 -11.69
C GLY A 241 50.00 17.69 -10.63
N MET A 242 50.05 16.35 -10.57
CA MET A 242 49.30 15.55 -9.60
C MET A 242 50.21 15.09 -8.46
N ASP A 243 49.78 15.32 -7.22
CA ASP A 243 50.44 14.73 -6.04
C ASP A 243 49.57 13.58 -5.50
N PRO A 244 50.02 12.32 -5.63
CA PRO A 244 49.32 11.19 -5.07
C PRO A 244 49.51 11.10 -3.55
N TYR A 245 48.45 11.38 -2.79
CA TYR A 245 48.44 11.22 -1.34
C TYR A 245 47.94 9.82 -0.96
N PHE A 246 48.82 8.82 -1.11
CA PHE A 246 48.56 7.43 -0.73
C PHE A 246 48.94 7.17 0.74
N ASP A 247 48.15 7.63 1.69
CA ASP A 247 48.30 7.22 3.09
C ASP A 247 47.51 5.94 3.44
N GLY A 248 46.69 5.45 2.48
CA GLY A 248 45.82 4.29 2.68
C GLY A 248 44.63 4.56 3.61
N THR A 249 44.43 5.81 4.04
CA THR A 249 43.38 6.21 4.97
C THR A 249 42.02 6.11 4.28
N ILE A 250 41.04 5.62 5.03
CA ILE A 250 39.66 5.48 4.58
C ILE A 250 38.84 6.56 5.28
N GLU A 251 38.55 7.62 4.55
CA GLU A 251 37.89 8.81 5.11
C GLU A 251 36.43 8.96 4.65
N ILE A 252 36.06 8.32 3.53
CA ILE A 252 34.68 8.35 3.02
C ILE A 252 33.83 7.40 3.87
N ALA A 253 32.79 7.92 4.52
CA ALA A 253 31.82 7.14 5.28
C ALA A 253 30.60 6.77 4.41
N ILE A 254 30.20 5.50 4.40
CA ILE A 254 28.93 5.08 3.78
C ILE A 254 27.81 5.45 4.74
N THR A 255 26.78 6.14 4.26
CA THR A 255 25.67 6.66 5.09
C THR A 255 24.35 5.96 4.80
N LYS A 256 24.12 5.55 3.55
CA LYS A 256 22.90 4.83 3.16
C LYS A 256 23.16 3.86 2.03
N VAL A 257 22.50 2.71 2.05
CA VAL A 257 22.49 1.75 0.95
C VAL A 257 21.06 1.40 0.62
N VAL A 258 20.70 1.50 -0.66
CA VAL A 258 19.36 1.26 -1.17
C VAL A 258 19.43 0.24 -2.31
N GLY A 259 18.55 -0.75 -2.34
CA GLY A 259 18.51 -1.80 -3.36
C GLY A 259 17.21 -1.84 -4.16
N TRP A 260 17.31 -2.16 -5.45
CA TRP A 260 16.19 -2.39 -6.37
C TRP A 260 16.23 -3.84 -6.87
N ARG A 261 15.06 -4.48 -6.89
CA ARG A 261 14.88 -5.87 -7.33
C ARG A 261 14.56 -5.88 -8.82
#